data_AF-A0A0C9X8P3-F1
#
_entry.id   AF-A0A0C9X8P3-F1
#
_cell.length_a   1.000
_cell.length_b   1.000
_cell.length_c   1.000
_cell.angle_alpha   90.00
_cell.angle_beta   90.00
_cell.angle_gamma   90.00
#
_symmetry.space_group_name_H-M   'P 1'
#
loop_
_entity.id
_entity.type
_entity.pdbx_description
1 polymer ?
#
loop_
_entity_poly.entity_id
_entity_poly.type
_entity_poly.pdbx_seq_one_letter_code
_entity_poly.pdbx_strand_id
1 'polypeptide(L)'
;MSLVTVSAIVKADASFAFPPYGLPANKSISVQKTNTTGQYQIMYDSVFASTPVVTVAQAWLESPGGSGGSTHDNAVVNEVTKLLNQAYTTVKVGDGSGNGQWRNFTIVITGYQNVDKKEEAGTYLNFYFNF
;
A
#
# COMPACT_ATOMS: atom_id res chain seq x y z
N MET A 1 9.93 -3.40 -18.28
CA MET A 1 9.41 -3.15 -16.93
C MET A 1 8.83 -1.75 -16.92
N SER A 2 7.58 -1.59 -16.48
CA SER A 2 6.90 -0.29 -16.36
C SER A 2 7.00 0.21 -14.92
N LEU A 3 7.14 1.53 -14.76
CA LEU A 3 6.94 2.19 -13.47
C LEU A 3 5.44 2.35 -13.25
N VAL A 4 4.97 2.02 -12.04
CA VAL A 4 3.57 2.23 -11.63
C VAL A 4 3.52 3.00 -10.32
N THR A 5 2.55 3.89 -10.21
CA THR A 5 2.26 4.67 -9.01
C THR A 5 0.83 4.36 -8.60
N VAL A 6 0.67 3.81 -7.40
CA VAL A 6 -0.62 3.58 -6.76
C VAL A 6 -0.84 4.67 -5.73
N SER A 7 -1.98 5.35 -5.77
CA SER A 7 -2.36 6.34 -4.76
C SER A 7 -3.73 6.03 -4.18
N ALA A 8 -3.86 6.25 -2.87
CA ALA A 8 -5.11 6.02 -2.16
C ALA A 8 -5.25 6.95 -0.96
N ILE A 9 -6.50 7.14 -0.53
CA ILE A 9 -6.83 7.69 0.77
C ILE A 9 -7.36 6.56 1.63
N VAL A 10 -6.71 6.33 2.77
CA VAL A 10 -7.13 5.36 3.79
C VAL A 10 -7.94 6.10 4.85
N LYS A 11 -9.12 5.56 5.16
CA LYS A 11 -10.01 6.05 6.22
C LYS A 11 -9.64 5.46 7.58
N ALA A 12 -10.08 6.12 8.64
CA ALA A 12 -9.87 5.74 10.04
C ALA A 12 -10.44 4.34 10.39
N ASP A 13 -11.36 3.83 9.59
CA ASP A 13 -11.95 2.49 9.69
C ASP A 13 -11.13 1.39 8.97
N ALA A 14 -9.97 1.73 8.41
CA ALA A 14 -9.15 0.86 7.54
C ALA A 14 -9.88 0.39 6.28
N SER A 15 -10.55 1.32 5.60
CA SER A 15 -11.03 1.15 4.23
C SER A 15 -10.51 2.27 3.33
N PHE A 16 -10.57 2.09 2.02
CA PHE A 16 -10.23 3.16 1.08
C PHE A 16 -11.43 4.11 0.90
N ALA A 17 -11.17 5.42 0.85
CA ALA A 17 -12.22 6.41 0.58
C ALA A 17 -12.79 6.29 -0.85
N PHE A 18 -11.97 5.81 -1.78
CA PHE A 18 -12.29 5.49 -3.17
C PHE A 18 -11.37 4.35 -3.64
N PRO A 19 -11.70 3.64 -4.73
CA PRO A 19 -10.81 2.63 -5.30
C PRO A 19 -9.40 3.21 -5.54
N PRO A 20 -8.32 2.53 -5.10
CA PRO A 20 -6.95 2.99 -5.31
C PRO A 20 -6.66 3.29 -6.79
N TYR A 21 -6.11 4.48 -7.04
CA TYR A 21 -5.79 4.94 -8.40
C TYR A 21 -4.45 4.38 -8.86
N GLY A 22 -4.32 4.11 -10.16
CA GLY A 22 -3.07 3.62 -10.77
C GLY A 22 -2.73 2.15 -10.46
N LEU A 23 -3.66 1.41 -9.84
CA LEU A 23 -3.53 -0.02 -9.61
C LEU A 23 -3.59 -0.80 -10.94
N PRO A 24 -2.60 -1.63 -11.29
CA PRO A 24 -2.64 -2.44 -12.50
C PRO A 24 -3.81 -3.43 -12.49
N ALA A 25 -4.32 -3.76 -13.68
CA ALA A 25 -5.38 -4.77 -13.83
C ALA A 25 -4.96 -6.10 -13.20
N ASN A 26 -5.93 -6.80 -12.58
CA ASN A 26 -5.73 -8.07 -11.88
C ASN A 26 -4.77 -8.04 -10.68
N LYS A 27 -4.41 -6.85 -10.19
CA LYS A 27 -3.68 -6.69 -8.94
C LYS A 27 -4.62 -6.17 -7.85
N SER A 28 -4.28 -6.44 -6.60
CA SER A 28 -5.03 -5.99 -5.43
C SER A 28 -4.12 -5.28 -4.45
N ILE A 29 -4.73 -4.37 -3.71
CA ILE A 29 -4.15 -3.74 -2.53
C ILE A 29 -5.22 -3.78 -1.44
N SER A 30 -4.82 -4.08 -0.22
CA SER A 30 -5.70 -4.09 0.94
C SER A 30 -5.09 -3.28 2.07
N VAL A 31 -5.93 -2.89 3.03
CA VAL A 31 -5.51 -2.20 4.23
C VAL A 31 -6.21 -2.82 5.43
N GLN A 32 -5.47 -2.95 6.53
CA GLN A 32 -5.99 -3.42 7.80
C GLN A 32 -5.35 -2.66 8.97
N LYS A 33 -6.03 -2.63 10.11
CA LYS A 33 -5.44 -2.18 11.38
C LYS A 33 -4.56 -3.28 11.95
N THR A 34 -3.47 -2.91 12.61
CA THR A 34 -2.69 -3.86 13.42
C THR A 34 -3.15 -3.79 14.88
N ASN A 35 -2.52 -4.59 15.76
CA ASN A 35 -2.76 -4.55 17.21
C ASN A 35 -2.22 -3.28 17.88
N THR A 36 -1.48 -2.43 17.15
CA THR A 36 -0.95 -1.15 17.65
C THR A 36 -1.89 -0.02 17.27
N THR A 37 -2.38 0.75 18.25
CA THR A 37 -3.25 1.91 17.99
C THR A 37 -2.61 2.88 17.00
N GLY A 38 -3.40 3.29 16.00
CA GLY A 38 -2.97 4.20 14.94
C GLY A 38 -2.03 3.56 13.92
N GLN A 39 -1.78 2.25 13.96
CA GLN A 39 -0.96 1.57 12.97
C GLN A 39 -1.82 0.78 11.98
N TYR A 40 -1.54 1.00 10.70
CA TYR A 40 -2.15 0.33 9.57
C TYR A 40 -1.11 -0.50 8.85
N GLN A 41 -1.53 -1.62 8.27
CA GLN A 41 -0.74 -2.40 7.33
C GLN A 41 -1.43 -2.37 5.97
N ILE A 42 -0.69 -1.97 4.95
CA ILE A 42 -1.13 -1.92 3.56
C ILE A 42 -0.42 -3.05 2.82
N MET A 43 -1.16 -3.99 2.26
CA MET A 43 -0.61 -5.16 1.57
C MET A 43 -0.76 -5.01 0.05
N TYR A 44 0.27 -5.38 -0.70
CA TYR A 44 0.37 -5.24 -2.16
C TYR A 44 1.25 -6.33 -2.79
N ASP A 45 1.14 -7.56 -2.29
CA ASP A 45 2.04 -8.72 -2.53
C ASP A 45 2.49 -8.93 -3.98
N SER A 46 1.59 -8.68 -4.94
CA SER A 46 1.78 -8.95 -6.37
C SER A 46 1.90 -7.69 -7.24
N VAL A 47 1.92 -6.48 -6.65
CA VAL A 47 1.92 -5.22 -7.43
C VAL A 47 3.31 -4.85 -7.92
N PHE A 48 4.33 -4.95 -7.06
CA PHE A 48 5.68 -4.45 -7.33
C PHE A 48 6.72 -5.56 -7.45
N ALA A 49 7.62 -5.44 -8.42
CA ALA A 49 8.71 -6.40 -8.67
C ALA A 49 9.87 -6.24 -7.68
N SER A 50 10.02 -5.05 -7.09
CA SER A 50 11.04 -4.70 -6.09
C SER A 50 10.42 -3.88 -4.96
N THR A 51 11.18 -3.62 -3.89
CA THR A 51 10.75 -2.70 -2.83
C THR A 51 10.35 -1.34 -3.42
N PRO A 52 9.11 -0.88 -3.23
CA PRO A 52 8.67 0.40 -3.75
C PRO A 52 9.12 1.56 -2.86
N VAL A 53 9.01 2.78 -3.39
CA VAL A 53 9.07 4.02 -2.61
C VAL A 53 7.67 4.33 -2.10
N VAL A 54 7.54 4.64 -0.81
CA VAL A 54 6.26 4.96 -0.17
C VAL A 54 6.32 6.36 0.43
N THR A 55 5.30 7.16 0.16
CA THR A 55 5.05 8.41 0.85
C THR A 55 3.68 8.39 1.49
N VAL A 56 3.56 9.05 2.63
CA VAL A 56 2.30 9.20 3.35
C VAL A 56 2.17 10.63 3.83
N ALA A 57 0.93 11.08 3.95
CA ALA A 57 0.61 12.36 4.57
C ALA A 57 -0.73 12.22 5.30
N GLN A 58 -0.90 12.94 6.39
CA GLN A 58 -2.18 12.95 7.07
C GLN A 58 -3.25 13.59 6.19
N ALA A 59 -4.45 12.99 6.19
CA ALA A 59 -5.58 13.48 5.42
C ALA A 59 -6.69 13.92 6.36
N TRP A 60 -7.34 15.03 6.03
CA TRP A 60 -8.55 15.49 6.68
C TRP A 60 -9.67 15.42 5.64
N LEU A 61 -10.52 14.39 5.76
CA LEU A 61 -11.65 14.16 4.86
C LEU A 61 -12.95 14.81 5.35
N GLU A 62 -12.90 15.36 6.56
CA GLU A 62 -13.99 16.03 7.23
C GLU A 62 -13.58 17.46 7.59
N SER A 63 -14.55 18.27 8.00
CA SER A 63 -14.25 19.60 8.53
C SER A 63 -13.34 19.48 9.76
N PRO A 64 -12.20 20.18 9.82
CA PRO A 64 -11.21 20.04 10.89
C PRO A 64 -11.67 20.62 12.25
N GLY A 65 -12.97 20.85 12.44
CA GLY A 65 -13.55 21.44 13.65
C GLY A 65 -13.14 22.91 13.85
N GLY A 66 -13.61 23.51 14.96
CA GLY A 66 -13.33 24.91 15.28
C GLY A 66 -11.87 25.21 15.63
N SER A 67 -11.09 24.19 16.02
CA SER A 67 -9.66 24.31 16.34
C SER A 67 -8.74 24.10 15.13
N GLY A 68 -9.27 23.61 14.00
CA GLY A 68 -8.45 23.20 12.87
C GLY A 68 -7.62 21.92 13.15
N GLY A 69 -6.76 21.56 12.20
CA GLY A 69 -5.80 20.46 12.35
C GLY A 69 -4.53 20.91 13.08
N SER A 70 -3.93 20.03 13.89
CA SER A 70 -2.63 20.30 14.52
C SER A 70 -1.49 19.95 13.56
N THR A 71 -0.49 20.82 13.46
CA THR A 71 0.72 20.59 12.65
C THR A 71 1.61 19.47 13.21
N HIS A 72 1.39 19.06 14.45
CA HIS A 72 2.10 17.96 15.08
C HIS A 72 1.43 16.61 14.81
N ASP A 73 0.20 16.60 14.31
CA ASP A 73 -0.43 15.36 13.85
C ASP A 73 0.32 14.88 12.61
N ASN A 74 0.62 13.58 12.54
CA ASN A 74 1.46 13.06 11.46
C ASN A 74 1.04 11.65 11.02
N ALA A 75 1.42 11.32 9.78
CA ALA A 75 1.44 9.97 9.22
C ALA A 75 2.90 9.60 8.91
N VAL A 76 3.36 8.46 9.41
CA VAL A 76 4.77 8.05 9.29
C VAL A 76 4.84 6.64 8.74
N VAL A 77 5.68 6.42 7.72
CA VAL A 77 6.04 5.09 7.25
C VAL A 77 6.92 4.44 8.32
N ASN A 78 6.47 3.33 8.87
CA ASN A 78 7.21 2.58 9.89
C ASN A 78 8.05 1.46 9.27
N GLU A 79 7.56 0.81 8.22
CA GLU A 79 8.24 -0.30 7.55
C GLU A 79 7.81 -0.38 6.08
N VAL A 80 8.75 -0.75 5.20
CA VAL A 80 8.48 -1.12 3.81
C VAL A 80 9.14 -2.45 3.53
N THR A 81 8.32 -3.48 3.29
CA THR A 81 8.79 -4.86 3.14
C THR A 81 8.37 -5.42 1.79
N LYS A 82 9.33 -6.05 1.10
CA LYS A 82 9.11 -6.88 -0.09
C LYS A 82 9.91 -8.16 0.02
N LEU A 83 9.20 -9.26 0.26
CA LEU A 83 9.65 -10.65 0.18
C LEU A 83 9.06 -11.30 -1.08
N LEU A 84 9.49 -12.54 -1.39
CA LEU A 84 9.08 -13.26 -2.60
C LEU A 84 7.55 -13.21 -2.82
N ASN A 85 6.77 -13.61 -1.82
CA ASN A 85 5.31 -13.72 -1.90
C ASN A 85 4.56 -12.73 -0.99
N GLN A 86 5.27 -11.77 -0.39
CA GLN A 86 4.68 -10.85 0.56
C GLN A 86 5.25 -9.45 0.35
N ALA A 87 4.40 -8.44 0.25
CA ALA A 87 4.81 -7.06 0.10
C ALA A 87 3.83 -6.18 0.88
N TYR A 88 4.35 -5.44 1.85
CA TYR A 88 3.52 -4.56 2.66
C TYR A 88 4.29 -3.36 3.17
N THR A 89 3.53 -2.34 3.57
CA THR A 89 4.04 -1.22 4.36
C THR A 89 3.20 -1.06 5.61
N THR A 90 3.86 -0.74 6.72
CA THR A 90 3.16 -0.27 7.92
C THR A 90 3.24 1.24 8.04
N VAL A 91 2.11 1.87 8.36
CA VAL A 91 1.99 3.32 8.55
C VAL A 91 1.46 3.56 9.95
N LYS A 92 2.12 4.44 10.70
CA LYS A 92 1.67 4.90 12.02
C LYS A 92 1.18 6.33 11.90
N VAL A 93 -0.06 6.57 12.31
CA VAL A 93 -0.66 7.90 12.45
C VAL A 93 -0.88 8.22 13.92
N GLY A 94 -0.78 9.50 14.26
CA GLY A 94 -0.89 9.94 15.64
C GLY A 94 -1.39 11.36 15.80
N ASP A 95 -1.54 11.75 17.06
CA ASP A 95 -1.80 13.14 17.45
C ASP A 95 -0.51 13.90 17.77
N GLY A 96 -0.66 15.20 17.98
CA GLY A 96 0.43 16.09 18.36
C GLY A 96 1.12 15.81 19.71
N SER A 97 0.69 14.80 20.47
CA SER A 97 1.38 14.33 21.67
C SER A 97 2.15 13.02 21.43
N GLY A 98 2.20 12.54 20.17
CA GLY A 98 2.88 11.31 19.79
C GLY A 98 2.08 10.04 20.09
N ASN A 99 0.81 10.16 20.51
CA ASN A 99 -0.04 8.99 20.72
C ASN A 99 -0.58 8.49 19.39
N GLY A 100 -0.64 7.17 19.21
CA GLY A 100 -1.28 6.59 18.03
C GLY A 100 -2.77 6.88 18.00
N GLN A 101 -3.29 7.29 16.85
CA GLN A 101 -4.71 7.62 16.68
C GLN A 101 -5.26 7.05 15.37
N TRP A 102 -6.49 6.54 15.37
CA TRP A 102 -7.14 6.11 14.13
C TRP A 102 -7.57 7.33 13.32
N ARG A 103 -6.78 7.68 12.30
CA ARG A 103 -7.02 8.84 11.44
C ARG A 103 -6.91 8.49 9.97
N ASN A 104 -7.44 9.37 9.14
CA ASN A 104 -7.33 9.26 7.69
C ASN A 104 -5.92 9.68 7.23
N PHE A 105 -5.40 9.06 6.18
CA PHE A 105 -4.13 9.45 5.57
C PHE A 105 -4.13 9.16 4.06
N THR A 106 -3.35 9.93 3.32
CA THR A 106 -3.00 9.61 1.93
C THR A 106 -1.79 8.69 1.92
N ILE A 107 -1.75 7.76 0.98
CA ILE A 107 -0.57 6.95 0.67
C ILE A 107 -0.32 6.97 -0.83
N VAL A 108 0.96 7.10 -1.21
CA VAL A 108 1.43 6.95 -2.58
C VAL A 108 2.56 5.93 -2.59
N ILE A 109 2.43 4.90 -3.43
CA ILE A 109 3.38 3.80 -3.56
C ILE A 109 3.85 3.76 -5.01
N THR A 110 5.15 3.95 -5.24
CA THR A 110 5.72 3.96 -6.59
C THR A 110 6.83 2.93 -6.72
N GLY A 111 6.80 2.14 -7.79
CA GLY A 111 7.83 1.13 -8.03
C GLY A 111 7.68 0.46 -9.38
N TYR A 112 8.60 -0.46 -9.69
CA TYR A 112 8.51 -1.26 -10.90
C TYR A 112 7.39 -2.29 -10.77
N GLN A 113 6.51 -2.33 -11.77
CA GLN A 113 5.40 -3.28 -11.81
C GLN A 113 5.90 -4.72 -11.85
N ASN A 114 5.29 -5.59 -11.04
CA ASN A 114 5.43 -7.02 -11.20
C ASN A 114 4.58 -7.49 -12.38
N VAL A 115 5.24 -7.77 -13.51
CA VAL A 115 4.61 -8.35 -14.69
C VAL A 115 4.63 -9.85 -14.49
N ASP A 116 3.47 -10.45 -14.25
CA ASP A 116 3.34 -11.90 -14.22
C ASP A 116 3.77 -12.39 -15.61
N LYS A 117 4.97 -12.96 -15.74
CA LYS A 117 5.32 -13.65 -16.97
C LYS A 117 4.31 -14.78 -17.08
N LYS A 118 3.45 -14.75 -18.11
CA LYS A 118 2.79 -15.98 -18.56
C LYS A 118 3.92 -16.97 -18.77
N GLU A 119 4.03 -17.98 -17.92
CA GLU A 119 4.82 -19.14 -18.26
C GLU A 119 4.21 -19.68 -19.56
N GLU A 120 4.94 -19.57 -20.66
CA GLU A 120 4.73 -20.41 -21.83
C GLU A 120 5.14 -21.85 -21.44
N ALA A 121 4.39 -22.45 -20.51
CA ALA A 121 4.59 -23.83 -20.04
C ALA A 121 4.10 -24.86 -21.08
N GLY A 122 4.06 -24.49 -22.37
CA GLY A 122 3.51 -25.31 -23.46
C GLY A 122 4.53 -25.88 -24.43
N THR A 123 5.77 -25.38 -24.45
CA THR A 123 6.67 -25.64 -25.59
C THR A 123 7.88 -26.54 -25.27
N TYR A 124 8.20 -26.77 -24.00
CA TYR A 124 9.40 -27.54 -23.62
C TYR A 124 9.12 -29.02 -23.25
N LEU A 125 7.86 -29.41 -23.04
CA LEU A 125 7.51 -30.81 -22.70
C LEU A 125 7.28 -31.72 -23.92
N ASN A 126 7.20 -31.16 -25.14
CA ASN A 126 6.97 -31.96 -26.36
C ASN A 126 8.24 -32.48 -27.05
N PHE A 127 9.44 -32.10 -26.59
CA PHE A 127 10.69 -32.57 -27.20
C PHE A 127 11.28 -33.83 -26.55
N TYR A 128 10.77 -34.28 -25.40
CA TYR A 128 11.29 -35.47 -24.70
C TYR A 128 10.41 -36.73 -24.83
N PHE A 129 9.32 -36.68 -25.59
CA PHE A 129 8.38 -37.81 -25.77
C PHE A 129 8.11 -38.19 -27.24
N ASN A 130 9.09 -38.06 -28.13
CA ASN A 130 9.06 -38.79 -29.40
C ASN A 130 10.23 -39.77 -29.43
N PHE A 131 9.91 -40.99 -28.99
CA PHE A 131 10.58 -42.21 -29.40
C PHE A 131 10.41 -42.42 -30.91
#